data_AF-A0A2D6NDK7-F1
#
_entry.id   AF-A0A2D6NDK7-F1
#
_cell.length_a   1.000
_cell.length_b   1.000
_cell.length_c   1.000
_cell.angle_alpha   90.00
_cell.angle_beta   90.00
_cell.angle_gamma   90.00
#
_symmetry.space_group_name_H-M   'P 1'
#
loop_
_entity.id
_entity.type
_entity.pdbx_description
1 polymer ?
#
loop_
_entity_poly.entity_id
_entity_poly.type
_entity_poly.pdbx_seq_one_letter_code
_entity_poly.pdbx_strand_id
1 'polypeptide(L)'
;MFENILDSIFNPLLDLGFFWAILIISFLITLFITVVYKFATDQDLMKKLKAEMKFLQKEMKLLKNNPKKAMAHQKKIMEKNMQYMKHSFKPTLYTFIPIIIIFGWLNSHMAFLPIQPNSEFEISTEFKQGTFGDISLEIIPELMFISSEKQTIDNNVATWKLKGETGEYQINILFDNRNYEKDLLITNENTYKKPEKIIKDSELEKIIIHNEKVRPLGNISLFGWKPGWLGTYILLSLVFSFSLRKLMNIS
;
A
#
# COMPACT_ATOMS: atom_id res chain seq x y z
N MET A 1 -15.89 10.37 -7.88
CA MET A 1 -15.96 11.73 -7.30
C MET A 1 -14.76 12.03 -6.41
N PHE A 2 -14.46 11.19 -5.39
CA PHE A 2 -13.26 11.38 -4.58
C PHE A 2 -11.95 11.17 -5.36
N GLU A 3 -11.90 10.17 -6.25
CA GLU A 3 -10.73 9.92 -7.11
C GLU A 3 -10.36 11.17 -7.92
N ASN A 4 -11.28 11.76 -8.67
CA ASN A 4 -11.02 12.98 -9.45
C ASN A 4 -10.47 14.17 -8.63
N ILE A 5 -10.88 14.32 -7.36
CA ILE A 5 -10.37 15.36 -6.47
C ILE A 5 -8.92 15.02 -6.05
N LEU A 6 -8.68 13.77 -5.65
CA LEU A 6 -7.35 13.32 -5.26
C LEU A 6 -6.37 13.33 -6.43
N ASP A 7 -6.81 12.94 -7.62
CA ASP A 7 -6.06 13.00 -8.87
C ASP A 7 -5.58 14.44 -9.13
N SER A 8 -6.49 15.41 -9.02
CA SER A 8 -6.17 16.83 -9.25
C SER A 8 -5.13 17.36 -8.24
N ILE A 9 -5.11 16.84 -7.01
CA ILE A 9 -4.21 17.30 -5.95
C ILE A 9 -2.88 16.56 -6.00
N PHE A 10 -2.88 15.25 -6.27
CA PHE A 10 -1.73 14.39 -6.08
C PHE A 10 -1.05 13.94 -7.37
N ASN A 11 -1.73 13.93 -8.53
CA ASN A 11 -1.06 13.62 -9.81
C ASN A 11 0.13 14.54 -10.10
N PRO A 12 0.03 15.88 -9.90
CA PRO A 12 1.18 16.76 -10.12
C PRO A 12 2.41 16.42 -9.25
N LEU A 13 2.20 15.73 -8.12
CA LEU A 13 3.30 15.28 -7.27
C LEU A 13 4.02 14.06 -7.86
N LEU A 14 3.30 13.20 -8.60
CA LEU A 14 3.89 12.01 -9.22
C LEU A 14 4.91 12.40 -10.30
N ASP A 15 4.70 13.52 -10.99
CA ASP A 15 5.61 14.04 -12.00
C ASP A 15 6.96 14.52 -11.41
N LEU A 16 6.99 14.86 -10.13
CA LEU A 16 8.23 15.17 -9.40
C LEU A 16 9.07 13.91 -9.10
N GLY A 17 8.50 12.73 -9.34
CA GLY A 17 9.08 11.43 -9.05
C GLY A 17 8.52 10.80 -7.77
N PHE A 18 8.43 9.47 -7.77
CA PHE A 18 7.78 8.69 -6.70
C PHE A 18 8.36 8.94 -5.30
N PHE A 19 9.66 9.25 -5.18
CA PHE A 19 10.29 9.59 -3.90
C PHE A 19 9.76 10.90 -3.31
N TRP A 20 9.70 11.96 -4.12
CA TRP A 20 9.23 13.27 -3.66
C TRP A 20 7.73 13.27 -3.39
N ALA A 21 6.96 12.57 -4.23
CA ALA A 21 5.54 12.35 -4.02
C ALA A 21 5.27 11.70 -2.65
N ILE A 22 5.91 10.56 -2.36
CA ILE A 22 5.68 9.87 -1.08
C ILE A 22 6.17 10.69 0.11
N LEU A 23 7.27 11.44 -0.03
CA LEU A 23 7.80 12.29 1.03
C LEU A 23 6.81 13.39 1.42
N ILE A 24 6.28 14.11 0.44
CA ILE A 24 5.31 15.20 0.66
C ILE A 24 4.02 14.62 1.25
N ILE A 25 3.49 13.53 0.68
CA ILE A 25 2.26 12.91 1.15
C ILE A 25 2.42 12.36 2.57
N SER A 26 3.54 11.66 2.87
CA SER A 26 3.86 11.20 4.22
C SER A 26 3.91 12.34 5.22
N PHE A 27 4.52 13.47 4.85
CA PHE A 27 4.57 14.65 5.71
C PHE A 27 3.17 15.22 5.98
N LEU A 28 2.37 15.44 4.93
CA LEU A 28 1.02 16.01 5.03
C LEU A 28 0.09 15.12 5.86
N ILE A 29 0.10 13.79 5.63
CA ILE A 29 -0.70 12.84 6.41
C ILE A 29 -0.25 12.87 7.88
N THR A 30 1.06 12.84 8.13
CA THR A 30 1.57 12.84 9.51
C THR A 30 1.24 14.15 10.23
N LEU A 31 1.34 15.28 9.53
CA LEU A 31 0.93 16.59 10.03
C LEU A 31 -0.56 16.62 10.36
N PHE A 32 -1.41 16.18 9.44
CA PHE A 32 -2.85 16.09 9.65
C PHE A 32 -3.20 15.24 10.88
N ILE A 33 -2.65 14.03 10.99
CA ILE A 33 -2.85 13.16 12.15
C ILE A 33 -2.42 13.86 13.44
N THR A 34 -1.25 14.51 13.42
CA THR A 34 -0.68 15.16 14.60
C THR A 34 -1.54 16.36 15.05
N VAL A 35 -2.04 17.14 14.10
CA VAL A 35 -2.95 18.26 14.34
C VAL A 35 -4.27 17.76 14.91
N VAL A 36 -4.92 16.79 14.26
CA VAL A 36 -6.19 16.22 14.73
C VAL A 36 -6.02 15.60 16.11
N TYR A 37 -4.93 14.87 16.35
CA TYR A 37 -4.63 14.34 17.67
C TYR A 37 -4.55 15.44 18.71
N LYS A 38 -3.80 16.52 18.45
CA LYS A 38 -3.67 17.65 19.39
C LYS A 38 -5.01 18.27 19.78
N PHE A 39 -5.89 18.47 18.81
CA PHE A 39 -7.18 19.14 19.04
C PHE A 39 -8.29 18.21 19.52
N ALA A 40 -8.28 16.93 19.12
CA ALA A 40 -9.31 15.97 19.47
C ALA A 40 -9.01 15.18 20.76
N THR A 41 -7.84 15.36 21.39
CA THR A 41 -7.53 14.83 22.73
C THR A 41 -7.23 15.91 23.76
N ASP A 42 -7.72 15.69 24.97
CA ASP A 42 -7.37 16.48 26.15
C ASP A 42 -5.91 16.22 26.53
N GLN A 43 -5.03 17.15 26.17
CA GLN A 43 -3.59 16.99 26.36
C GLN A 43 -3.18 16.93 27.84
N ASP A 44 -3.90 17.62 28.72
CA ASP A 44 -3.57 17.68 30.15
C ASP A 44 -3.98 16.38 30.85
N LEU A 45 -5.16 15.87 30.54
CA LEU A 45 -5.59 14.56 31.01
C LEU A 45 -4.65 13.45 30.52
N MET A 46 -4.24 13.49 29.26
CA MET A 46 -3.34 12.49 28.69
C MET A 46 -1.95 12.50 29.35
N LYS A 47 -1.40 13.69 29.63
CA LYS A 47 -0.15 13.85 30.39
C LYS A 47 -0.30 13.33 31.82
N LYS A 48 -1.40 13.66 32.50
CA LYS A 48 -1.68 13.19 33.86
C LYS A 48 -1.76 11.66 33.93
N LEU A 49 -2.51 11.03 33.03
CA LEU A 49 -2.62 9.57 32.95
C LEU A 49 -1.25 8.92 32.71
N LYS A 50 -0.44 9.46 31.78
CA LYS A 50 0.94 8.97 31.55
C LYS A 50 1.82 9.09 32.78
N ALA A 51 1.75 10.21 33.51
CA ALA A 51 2.53 10.43 34.72
C ALA A 51 2.13 9.45 35.84
N GLU A 52 0.83 9.28 36.07
CA GLU A 52 0.30 8.31 37.05
C GLU A 52 0.73 6.88 36.71
N MET A 53 0.64 6.48 35.44
CA MET A 53 1.09 5.15 35.02
C MET A 53 2.59 4.95 35.22
N LYS A 54 3.43 5.94 34.89
CA LYS A 54 4.87 5.89 35.16
C LYS A 54 5.18 5.82 36.65
N PHE A 55 4.43 6.54 37.49
CA PHE A 55 4.57 6.49 38.94
C PHE A 55 4.24 5.09 39.48
N LEU A 56 3.08 4.54 39.09
CA LEU A 56 2.66 3.19 39.48
C LEU A 56 3.65 2.11 39.00
N GLN A 57 4.23 2.26 37.81
CA GLN A 57 5.27 1.35 37.30
C GLN A 57 6.55 1.40 38.15
N LYS A 58 6.94 2.58 38.64
CA LYS A 58 8.09 2.72 39.55
C LYS A 58 7.80 2.08 40.91
N GLU A 59 6.63 2.34 41.51
CA GLU A 59 6.24 1.71 42.78
C GLU A 59 6.19 0.19 42.67
N MET A 60 5.63 -0.34 41.58
CA MET A 60 5.59 -1.78 41.33
C MET A 60 6.99 -2.41 41.27
N LYS A 61 7.99 -1.71 40.72
CA LYS A 61 9.40 -2.17 40.71
C LYS A 61 10.05 -2.17 42.10
N LEU A 62 9.57 -1.35 43.04
CA LEU A 62 10.01 -1.35 44.44
C LEU A 62 9.31 -2.45 45.25
N LEU A 63 8.10 -2.85 44.84
CA LEU A 63 7.26 -3.85 45.50
C LEU A 63 7.56 -5.30 45.07
N LYS A 64 8.79 -5.61 44.61
CA LYS A 64 9.20 -6.95 44.15
C LYS A 64 8.87 -8.07 45.14
N ASN A 65 8.91 -7.77 46.44
CA ASN A 65 8.69 -8.74 47.51
C ASN A 65 7.23 -8.82 48.00
N ASN A 66 6.30 -8.05 47.40
CA ASN A 66 4.89 -8.07 47.77
C ASN A 66 3.98 -8.27 46.55
N PRO A 67 3.78 -9.52 46.11
CA PRO A 67 3.05 -9.83 44.88
C PRO A 67 1.59 -9.34 44.89
N LYS A 68 0.91 -9.35 46.05
CA LYS A 68 -0.47 -8.85 46.18
C LYS A 68 -0.56 -7.34 45.92
N LYS A 69 0.37 -6.55 46.48
CA LYS A 69 0.41 -5.09 46.22
C LYS A 69 0.84 -4.80 44.78
N ALA A 70 1.81 -5.52 44.25
CA ALA A 70 2.23 -5.39 42.86
C ALA A 70 1.07 -5.63 41.87
N MET A 71 0.25 -6.66 42.11
CA MET A 71 -0.93 -6.96 41.30
C MET A 71 -1.99 -5.83 41.36
N ALA A 72 -2.18 -5.21 42.52
CA ALA A 72 -3.07 -4.06 42.66
C ALA A 72 -2.58 -2.84 41.85
N HIS A 73 -1.27 -2.55 41.83
CA HIS A 73 -0.70 -1.51 40.96
C HIS A 73 -0.85 -1.85 39.48
N GLN A 74 -0.65 -3.12 39.10
CA GLN A 74 -0.87 -3.58 37.72
C GLN A 74 -2.33 -3.35 37.27
N LYS A 75 -3.31 -3.67 38.12
CA LYS A 75 -4.73 -3.42 37.83
C LYS A 75 -5.00 -1.92 37.63
N LYS A 76 -4.48 -1.05 38.51
CA LYS A 76 -4.59 0.40 38.35
C LYS A 76 -3.92 0.91 37.06
N ILE A 77 -2.74 0.39 36.71
CA ILE A 77 -2.08 0.72 35.43
C ILE A 77 -2.97 0.33 34.26
N MET A 78 -3.59 -0.86 34.30
CA MET A 78 -4.51 -1.32 33.25
C MET A 78 -5.74 -0.40 33.12
N GLU A 79 -6.36 -0.03 34.24
CA GLU A 79 -7.50 0.90 34.26
C GLU A 79 -7.13 2.27 33.66
N LYS A 80 -5.96 2.81 34.03
CA LYS A 80 -5.45 4.09 33.52
C LYS A 80 -5.05 4.01 32.04
N ASN A 81 -4.45 2.90 31.60
CA ASN A 81 -4.19 2.62 30.20
C ASN A 81 -5.49 2.56 29.39
N MET A 82 -6.55 1.96 29.94
CA MET A 82 -7.84 1.89 29.26
C MET A 82 -8.49 3.27 29.14
N GLN A 83 -8.39 4.12 30.17
CA GLN A 83 -8.83 5.52 30.07
C GLN A 83 -8.03 6.27 29.00
N TYR A 84 -6.70 6.17 29.04
CA TYR A 84 -5.81 6.78 28.05
C TYR A 84 -6.17 6.33 26.61
N MET A 85 -6.38 5.02 26.41
CA MET A 85 -6.75 4.44 25.12
C MET A 85 -8.08 5.01 24.62
N LYS A 86 -9.13 5.05 25.48
CA LYS A 86 -10.44 5.62 25.11
C LYS A 86 -10.34 7.06 24.63
N HIS A 87 -9.52 7.89 25.28
CA HIS A 87 -9.29 9.26 24.84
C HIS A 87 -8.52 9.32 23.51
N SER A 88 -7.51 8.47 23.33
CA SER A 88 -6.74 8.41 22.09
C SER A 88 -7.52 7.85 20.89
N PHE A 89 -8.54 7.02 21.13
CA PHE A 89 -9.28 6.33 20.08
C PHE A 89 -10.18 7.27 19.26
N LYS A 90 -10.68 8.34 19.88
CA LYS A 90 -11.50 9.35 19.18
C LYS A 90 -10.74 9.97 17.99
N PRO A 91 -9.55 10.59 18.16
CA PRO A 91 -8.76 11.07 17.03
C PRO A 91 -8.48 10.00 15.98
N THR A 92 -8.17 8.77 16.40
CA THR A 92 -7.91 7.67 15.47
C THR A 92 -9.08 7.47 14.52
N LEU A 93 -10.31 7.37 15.01
CA LEU A 93 -11.49 7.20 14.16
C LEU A 93 -11.70 8.37 13.20
N TYR A 94 -11.52 9.61 13.66
CA TYR A 94 -11.64 10.79 12.79
C TYR A 94 -10.59 10.79 11.67
N THR A 95 -9.36 10.37 11.97
CA THR A 95 -8.29 10.31 10.98
C THR A 95 -8.35 9.08 10.07
N PHE A 96 -8.95 7.98 10.52
CA PHE A 96 -8.92 6.69 9.83
C PHE A 96 -9.61 6.74 8.47
N ILE A 97 -10.79 7.35 8.39
CA ILE A 97 -11.56 7.43 7.15
C ILE A 97 -10.79 8.20 6.06
N PRO A 98 -10.30 9.45 6.30
CA PRO A 98 -9.47 10.16 5.32
C PRO A 98 -8.21 9.39 4.90
N ILE A 99 -7.54 8.72 5.86
CA ILE A 99 -6.31 7.98 5.58
C ILE A 99 -6.56 6.81 4.63
N ILE A 100 -7.63 6.03 4.86
CA ILE A 100 -7.96 4.91 3.96
C ILE A 100 -8.18 5.38 2.53
N ILE A 101 -8.87 6.50 2.35
CA ILE A 101 -9.14 7.03 1.02
C ILE A 101 -7.82 7.41 0.34
N ILE A 102 -6.92 8.13 1.04
CA ILE A 102 -5.60 8.49 0.49
C ILE A 102 -4.75 7.25 0.22
N PHE A 103 -4.79 6.24 1.09
CA PHE A 103 -4.04 5.00 0.90
C PHE A 103 -4.57 4.14 -0.25
N GLY A 104 -5.89 4.12 -0.46
CA GLY A 104 -6.50 3.49 -1.62
C GLY A 104 -5.99 4.12 -2.91
N TRP A 105 -5.95 5.44 -2.95
CA TRP A 105 -5.40 6.21 -4.07
C TRP A 105 -3.89 5.99 -4.28
N LEU A 106 -3.10 6.00 -3.20
CA LEU A 106 -1.67 5.70 -3.26
C LEU A 106 -1.43 4.29 -3.80
N ASN A 107 -2.21 3.31 -3.34
CA ASN A 107 -2.08 1.94 -3.81
C ASN A 107 -2.48 1.79 -5.30
N SER A 108 -3.44 2.56 -5.79
CA SER A 108 -3.84 2.51 -7.20
C SER A 108 -2.86 3.19 -8.14
N HIS A 109 -2.04 4.15 -7.67
CA HIS A 109 -1.13 4.94 -8.51
C HIS A 109 0.37 4.71 -8.25
N MET A 110 0.73 4.14 -7.10
CA MET A 110 2.12 3.96 -6.69
C MET A 110 2.47 2.51 -6.31
N ALA A 111 1.58 1.54 -6.54
CA ALA A 111 1.95 0.13 -6.33
C ALA A 111 2.91 -0.36 -7.41
N PHE A 112 2.70 0.06 -8.65
CA PHE A 112 3.42 -0.42 -9.82
C PHE A 112 3.93 0.72 -10.71
N LEU A 113 4.98 0.45 -11.46
CA LEU A 113 5.46 1.31 -12.53
C LEU A 113 4.63 1.06 -13.80
N PRO A 114 4.32 2.12 -14.57
CA PRO A 114 3.67 1.98 -15.87
C PRO A 114 4.58 1.20 -16.85
N ILE A 115 3.97 0.46 -17.77
CA ILE A 115 4.71 -0.19 -18.86
C ILE A 115 5.16 0.91 -19.82
N GLN A 116 6.48 1.05 -19.96
CA GLN A 116 7.08 2.07 -20.82
C GLN A 116 7.00 1.66 -22.29
N PRO A 117 6.82 2.61 -23.22
CA PRO A 117 6.89 2.34 -24.65
C PRO A 117 8.21 1.69 -25.02
N ASN A 118 8.16 0.71 -25.92
CA ASN A 118 9.30 -0.05 -26.41
C ASN A 118 10.07 -0.85 -25.35
N SER A 119 9.56 -0.96 -24.12
CA SER A 119 10.08 -1.88 -23.12
C SER A 119 9.47 -3.28 -23.29
N GLU A 120 10.25 -4.31 -22.96
CA GLU A 120 9.74 -5.68 -22.93
C GLU A 120 8.95 -5.89 -21.63
N PHE A 121 7.81 -6.53 -21.73
CA PHE A 121 7.00 -6.89 -20.58
C PHE A 121 6.39 -8.28 -20.75
N GLU A 122 5.97 -8.87 -19.63
CA GLU A 122 5.39 -10.20 -19.58
C GLU A 122 3.90 -10.13 -19.24
N ILE A 123 3.11 -10.95 -19.93
CA ILE A 123 1.74 -11.28 -19.55
C ILE A 123 1.74 -12.76 -19.16
N SER A 124 1.10 -13.10 -18.06
CA SER A 124 0.89 -14.50 -17.69
C SER A 124 -0.56 -14.78 -17.32
N THR A 125 -0.98 -16.01 -17.56
CA THR A 125 -2.25 -16.56 -17.10
C THR A 125 -1.99 -17.67 -16.10
N GLU A 126 -2.72 -17.67 -14.98
CA GLU A 126 -2.69 -18.74 -13.99
C GLU A 126 -3.97 -19.57 -14.09
N PHE A 127 -3.82 -20.88 -14.03
CA PHE A 127 -4.90 -21.87 -14.16
C PHE A 127 -5.04 -22.73 -12.91
N LYS A 128 -6.20 -23.39 -12.81
CA LYS A 128 -6.42 -24.46 -11.83
C LYS A 128 -5.41 -25.59 -11.99
N GLN A 129 -5.12 -26.26 -10.88
CA GLN A 129 -4.23 -27.42 -10.90
C GLN A 129 -4.76 -28.52 -11.82
N GLY A 130 -3.90 -28.98 -12.72
CA GLY A 130 -4.24 -30.05 -13.66
C GLY A 130 -4.97 -29.59 -14.91
N THR A 131 -5.02 -28.28 -15.17
CA THR A 131 -5.45 -27.76 -16.48
C THR A 131 -4.33 -27.91 -17.50
N PHE A 132 -4.67 -28.45 -18.66
CA PHE A 132 -3.76 -28.65 -19.79
C PHE A 132 -4.41 -28.16 -21.06
N GLY A 133 -3.60 -27.80 -22.05
CA GLY A 133 -4.07 -27.42 -23.37
C GLY A 133 -3.24 -26.30 -23.97
N ASP A 134 -3.65 -25.91 -25.16
CA ASP A 134 -3.09 -24.76 -25.85
C ASP A 134 -3.94 -23.53 -25.58
N ILE A 135 -3.28 -22.39 -25.49
CA ILE A 135 -3.88 -21.07 -25.28
C ILE A 135 -3.29 -20.10 -26.30
N SER A 136 -4.13 -19.23 -26.84
CA SER A 136 -3.67 -18.12 -27.69
C SER A 136 -3.99 -16.78 -27.05
N LEU A 137 -3.09 -15.83 -27.30
CA LEU A 137 -3.23 -14.45 -26.88
C LEU A 137 -3.26 -13.58 -28.13
N GLU A 138 -4.30 -12.79 -28.25
CA GLU A 138 -4.49 -11.77 -29.29
C GLU A 138 -4.53 -10.39 -28.63
N ILE A 139 -3.99 -9.36 -29.29
CA ILE A 139 -4.03 -7.98 -28.78
C ILE A 139 -4.58 -7.06 -29.86
N ILE A 140 -5.44 -6.13 -29.44
CA ILE A 140 -6.06 -5.12 -30.31
C ILE A 140 -5.79 -3.71 -29.75
N PRO A 141 -5.14 -2.79 -30.49
CA PRO A 141 -4.41 -3.01 -31.75
C PRO A 141 -3.25 -4.03 -31.62
N GLU A 142 -2.75 -4.54 -32.74
CA GLU A 142 -1.68 -5.56 -32.74
C GLU A 142 -0.39 -5.04 -32.07
N LEU A 143 0.26 -5.91 -31.28
CA LEU A 143 1.53 -5.64 -30.61
C LEU A 143 2.63 -6.60 -31.07
N MET A 144 3.90 -6.21 -30.86
CA MET A 144 5.02 -7.07 -31.21
C MET A 144 5.18 -8.20 -30.18
N PHE A 145 4.96 -9.42 -30.64
CA PHE A 145 5.24 -10.64 -29.89
C PHE A 145 6.72 -11.02 -29.99
N ILE A 146 7.39 -11.13 -28.84
CA ILE A 146 8.77 -11.62 -28.74
C ILE A 146 8.75 -13.16 -28.61
N SER A 147 7.76 -13.69 -27.91
CA SER A 147 7.46 -15.13 -27.83
C SER A 147 6.32 -15.51 -28.79
N SER A 148 6.10 -16.80 -29.04
CA SER A 148 4.94 -17.29 -29.79
C SER A 148 3.60 -16.76 -29.20
N GLU A 149 2.67 -16.38 -30.07
CA GLU A 149 1.28 -15.99 -29.71
C GLU A 149 0.49 -17.15 -29.11
N LYS A 150 0.74 -18.36 -29.63
CA LYS A 150 0.20 -19.61 -29.10
C LYS A 150 1.19 -20.23 -28.12
N GLN A 151 0.74 -20.51 -26.91
CA GLN A 151 1.51 -21.13 -25.84
C GLN A 151 0.81 -22.41 -25.38
N THR A 152 1.57 -23.34 -24.83
CA THR A 152 1.03 -24.52 -24.13
C THR A 152 1.10 -24.26 -22.64
N ILE A 153 0.07 -24.66 -21.90
CA ILE A 153 0.02 -24.50 -20.45
C ILE A 153 1.07 -25.42 -19.82
N ASP A 154 2.03 -24.83 -19.11
CA ASP A 154 3.07 -25.53 -18.36
C ASP A 154 3.02 -25.12 -16.89
N ASN A 155 3.03 -26.10 -15.97
CA ASN A 155 2.92 -25.86 -14.53
C ASN A 155 1.72 -24.95 -14.13
N ASN A 156 0.59 -25.09 -14.84
CA ASN A 156 -0.62 -24.27 -14.70
C ASN A 156 -0.43 -22.78 -15.04
N VAL A 157 0.62 -22.44 -15.80
CA VAL A 157 0.91 -21.08 -16.24
C VAL A 157 1.16 -21.07 -17.75
N ALA A 158 0.76 -19.99 -18.41
CA ALA A 158 1.23 -19.65 -19.74
C ALA A 158 1.72 -18.21 -19.72
N THR A 159 2.83 -17.93 -20.40
CA THR A 159 3.50 -16.62 -20.36
C THR A 159 3.85 -16.16 -21.77
N TRP A 160 3.61 -14.88 -22.02
CA TRP A 160 3.97 -14.20 -23.26
C TRP A 160 4.89 -13.03 -22.97
N LYS A 161 5.89 -12.86 -23.84
CA LYS A 161 6.77 -11.69 -23.86
C LYS A 161 6.40 -10.80 -25.03
N LEU A 162 6.13 -9.54 -24.73
CA LEU A 162 5.67 -8.58 -25.72
C LEU A 162 6.41 -7.25 -25.59
N LYS A 163 6.27 -6.44 -26.63
CA LYS A 163 6.77 -5.07 -26.72
C LYS A 163 5.79 -4.24 -27.54
N GLY A 164 5.63 -2.97 -27.19
CA GLY A 164 4.66 -2.10 -27.85
C GLY A 164 4.94 -0.63 -27.71
N GLU A 165 4.34 0.17 -28.57
CA GLU A 165 4.36 1.63 -28.49
C GLU A 165 3.29 2.15 -27.52
N THR A 166 3.31 3.46 -27.25
CA THR A 166 2.30 4.13 -26.42
C THR A 166 0.89 3.88 -26.97
N GLY A 167 -0.03 3.45 -26.11
CA GLY A 167 -1.41 3.21 -26.51
C GLY A 167 -2.22 2.46 -25.46
N GLU A 168 -3.54 2.48 -25.65
CA GLU A 168 -4.45 1.56 -24.99
C GLU A 168 -4.68 0.34 -25.87
N TYR A 169 -4.64 -0.83 -25.26
CA TYR A 169 -4.74 -2.12 -25.92
C TYR A 169 -5.72 -3.01 -25.16
N GLN A 170 -6.40 -3.88 -25.88
CA GLN A 170 -7.24 -4.93 -25.32
C GLN A 170 -6.57 -6.27 -25.56
N ILE A 171 -6.26 -6.97 -24.46
CA ILE A 171 -5.76 -8.34 -24.46
C ILE A 171 -6.98 -9.26 -24.54
N ASN A 172 -6.98 -10.17 -25.50
CA ASN A 172 -7.98 -11.22 -25.68
C ASN A 172 -7.29 -12.57 -25.58
N ILE A 173 -7.68 -13.36 -24.58
CA ILE A 173 -7.16 -14.69 -24.34
C ILE A 173 -8.21 -15.71 -24.76
N LEU A 174 -7.85 -16.58 -25.71
CA LEU A 174 -8.72 -17.64 -26.18
C LEU A 174 -8.26 -18.98 -25.58
N PHE A 175 -9.13 -19.57 -24.76
CA PHE A 175 -8.92 -20.87 -24.13
C PHE A 175 -10.25 -21.62 -24.01
N ASP A 176 -10.28 -22.89 -24.40
CA ASP A 176 -11.48 -23.76 -24.37
C ASP A 176 -12.74 -23.09 -24.99
N ASN A 177 -12.59 -22.52 -26.19
CA ASN A 177 -13.63 -21.76 -26.91
C ASN A 177 -14.23 -20.57 -26.14
N ARG A 178 -13.57 -20.09 -25.08
CA ARG A 178 -13.95 -18.90 -24.32
C ARG A 178 -12.93 -17.80 -24.55
N ASN A 179 -13.43 -16.57 -24.67
CA ASN A 179 -12.60 -15.37 -24.74
C ASN A 179 -12.56 -14.67 -23.38
N TYR A 180 -11.37 -14.27 -22.93
CA TYR A 180 -11.14 -13.51 -21.72
C TYR A 180 -10.43 -12.20 -22.04
N GLU A 181 -11.07 -11.09 -21.68
CA GLU A 181 -10.59 -9.76 -22.06
C GLU A 181 -9.88 -9.06 -20.89
N LYS A 182 -8.87 -8.25 -21.17
CA LYS A 182 -8.21 -7.38 -20.19
C LYS A 182 -7.58 -6.16 -20.84
N ASP A 183 -7.80 -4.99 -20.27
CA ASP A 183 -7.18 -3.76 -20.74
C ASP A 183 -5.69 -3.69 -20.37
N LEU A 184 -4.90 -3.18 -21.30
CA LEU A 184 -3.48 -2.86 -21.18
C LEU A 184 -3.26 -1.40 -21.56
N LEU A 185 -2.42 -0.69 -20.81
CA LEU A 185 -1.99 0.67 -21.12
C LEU A 185 -0.47 0.70 -21.15
N ILE A 186 0.08 1.15 -22.27
CA ILE A 186 1.51 1.46 -22.44
C ILE A 186 1.62 2.97 -22.51
N THR A 187 2.37 3.59 -21.60
CA THR A 187 2.43 5.05 -21.51
C THR A 187 3.74 5.53 -20.86
N ASN A 188 4.12 6.77 -21.20
CA ASN A 188 5.18 7.50 -20.50
C ASN A 188 4.66 8.22 -19.24
N GLU A 189 3.35 8.32 -19.07
CA GLU A 189 2.72 8.95 -17.92
C GLU A 189 2.74 8.03 -16.69
N ASN A 190 2.63 8.60 -15.49
CA ASN A 190 2.60 7.86 -14.23
C ASN A 190 1.21 7.22 -13.95
N THR A 191 0.65 6.54 -14.95
CA THR A 191 -0.69 5.93 -14.87
C THR A 191 -0.67 4.50 -15.43
N TYR A 192 -1.49 3.61 -14.87
CA TYR A 192 -1.59 2.22 -15.32
C TYR A 192 -2.98 1.65 -15.07
N LYS A 193 -3.39 0.68 -15.89
CA LYS A 193 -4.56 -0.17 -15.61
C LYS A 193 -4.18 -1.24 -14.59
N LYS A 194 -5.14 -1.74 -13.80
CA LYS A 194 -4.88 -2.75 -12.77
C LYS A 194 -4.13 -3.96 -13.38
N PRO A 195 -2.92 -4.30 -12.91
CA PRO A 195 -2.11 -5.35 -13.53
C PRO A 195 -2.74 -6.74 -13.46
N GLU A 196 -3.59 -6.98 -12.46
CA GLU A 196 -4.19 -8.29 -12.20
C GLU A 196 -5.71 -8.26 -12.44
N LYS A 197 -6.24 -9.30 -13.10
CA LYS A 197 -7.68 -9.56 -13.22
C LYS A 197 -7.96 -10.99 -12.76
N ILE A 198 -8.78 -11.13 -11.72
CA ILE A 198 -9.25 -12.43 -11.23
C ILE A 198 -10.49 -12.82 -12.03
N ILE A 199 -10.51 -14.06 -12.53
CA ILE A 199 -11.63 -14.63 -13.26
C ILE A 199 -12.30 -15.66 -12.36
N LYS A 200 -13.60 -15.49 -12.15
CA LYS A 200 -14.40 -16.43 -11.37
C LYS A 200 -15.01 -17.48 -12.30
N ASP A 201 -15.21 -18.68 -11.77
CA ASP A 201 -15.96 -19.76 -12.44
C ASP A 201 -15.39 -20.19 -13.80
N SER A 202 -14.05 -20.18 -13.93
CA SER A 202 -13.30 -20.71 -15.07
C SER A 202 -12.13 -21.59 -14.61
N GLU A 203 -11.54 -22.34 -15.54
CA GLU A 203 -10.23 -22.99 -15.34
C GLU A 203 -9.08 -21.98 -15.33
N LEU A 204 -9.23 -20.87 -16.07
CA LEU A 204 -8.33 -19.73 -16.01
C LEU A 204 -8.74 -18.88 -14.80
N GLU A 205 -7.86 -18.79 -13.80
CA GLU A 205 -8.13 -18.10 -12.52
C GLU A 205 -7.68 -16.64 -12.55
N LYS A 206 -6.57 -16.34 -13.26
CA LYS A 206 -5.96 -15.02 -13.23
C LYS A 206 -5.28 -14.64 -14.54
N ILE A 207 -5.40 -13.37 -14.89
CA ILE A 207 -4.57 -12.72 -15.92
C ILE A 207 -3.71 -11.66 -15.24
N ILE A 208 -2.40 -11.73 -15.43
CA ILE A 208 -1.41 -10.87 -14.80
C ILE A 208 -0.58 -10.18 -15.89
N ILE A 209 -0.52 -8.86 -15.83
CA ILE A 209 0.47 -8.05 -16.54
C ILE A 209 1.59 -7.78 -15.53
N HIS A 210 2.83 -8.15 -15.85
CA HIS A 210 3.95 -8.05 -14.92
C HIS A 210 4.54 -6.64 -14.89
N ASN A 211 3.80 -5.69 -14.31
CA ASN A 211 4.34 -4.37 -14.01
C ASN A 211 5.39 -4.46 -12.89
N GLU A 212 6.49 -3.73 -13.04
CA GLU A 212 7.48 -3.60 -11.96
C GLU A 212 6.87 -2.88 -10.74
N LYS A 213 7.28 -3.25 -9.53
CA LYS A 213 6.80 -2.58 -8.30
C LYS A 213 7.54 -1.27 -8.06
N VAL A 214 6.82 -0.21 -7.68
CA VAL A 214 7.46 1.06 -7.32
C VAL A 214 8.31 0.89 -6.07
N ARG A 215 9.55 1.37 -6.15
CA ARG A 215 10.50 1.45 -5.03
C ARG A 215 10.98 2.89 -4.91
N PRO A 216 10.34 3.74 -4.09
CA PRO A 216 10.69 5.16 -4.02
C PRO A 216 12.12 5.40 -3.53
N LEU A 217 12.66 4.51 -2.70
CA LEU A 217 14.06 4.55 -2.25
C LEU A 217 15.04 3.86 -3.22
N GLY A 218 14.55 3.46 -4.41
CA GLY A 218 15.34 2.81 -5.45
C GLY A 218 16.03 1.53 -4.96
N ASN A 219 17.37 1.54 -4.99
CA ASN A 219 18.21 0.40 -4.63
C ASN A 219 18.66 0.37 -3.17
N ILE A 220 18.25 1.34 -2.35
CA ILE A 220 18.60 1.38 -0.92
C ILE A 220 17.98 0.15 -0.24
N SER A 221 18.84 -0.66 0.37
CA SER A 221 18.45 -1.82 1.18
C SER A 221 18.53 -1.45 2.65
N LEU A 222 17.44 -1.59 3.38
CA LEU A 222 17.34 -1.36 4.82
C LEU A 222 17.17 -2.72 5.50
N PHE A 223 18.17 -3.15 6.25
CA PHE A 223 18.19 -4.46 6.92
C PHE A 223 17.93 -5.64 5.97
N GLY A 224 18.47 -5.58 4.75
CA GLY A 224 18.29 -6.62 3.72
C GLY A 224 16.99 -6.52 2.93
N TRP A 225 16.12 -5.55 3.23
CA TRP A 225 14.85 -5.34 2.55
C TRP A 225 14.84 -4.05 1.74
N LYS A 226 14.33 -4.11 0.50
CA LYS A 226 14.09 -2.94 -0.37
C LYS A 226 12.64 -2.48 -0.21
N PRO A 227 12.38 -1.35 0.46
CA PRO A 227 11.02 -0.91 0.74
C PRO A 227 10.29 -0.46 -0.53
N GLY A 228 9.05 -0.94 -0.70
CA GLY A 228 8.10 -0.36 -1.65
C GLY A 228 7.53 0.97 -1.15
N TRP A 229 6.47 1.46 -1.80
CA TRP A 229 5.83 2.72 -1.42
C TRP A 229 5.34 2.73 0.04
N LEU A 230 4.68 1.65 0.50
CA LEU A 230 4.13 1.57 1.85
C LEU A 230 5.23 1.55 2.90
N GLY A 231 6.29 0.77 2.65
CA GLY A 231 7.46 0.73 3.54
C GLY A 231 8.14 2.08 3.66
N THR A 232 8.32 2.77 2.54
CA THR A 232 8.90 4.11 2.50
C THR A 232 8.03 5.11 3.27
N TYR A 233 6.72 5.06 3.07
CA TYR A 233 5.77 5.88 3.82
C TYR A 233 5.91 5.67 5.34
N ILE A 234 5.96 4.42 5.80
CA ILE A 234 6.06 4.11 7.24
C ILE A 234 7.34 4.72 7.81
N LEU A 235 8.48 4.53 7.14
CA LEU A 235 9.77 5.08 7.58
C LEU A 235 9.74 6.61 7.68
N LEU A 236 9.24 7.30 6.65
CA LEU A 236 9.13 8.75 6.63
C LEU A 236 8.16 9.26 7.69
N SER A 237 6.99 8.62 7.84
CA SER A 237 5.98 8.98 8.83
C SER A 237 6.49 8.88 10.26
N LEU A 238 7.36 7.90 10.57
CA LEU A 238 7.99 7.78 11.88
C LEU A 238 8.87 8.99 12.17
N VAL A 239 9.76 9.35 11.23
CA VAL A 239 10.66 10.51 11.35
C VAL A 239 9.87 11.81 11.52
N PHE A 240 8.83 12.01 10.70
CA PHE A 240 7.97 13.19 10.80
C PHE A 240 7.17 13.21 12.09
N SER A 241 6.64 12.08 12.56
CA SER A 241 5.86 11.98 13.79
C SER A 241 6.70 12.39 15.01
N PHE A 242 7.94 11.90 15.11
CA PHE A 242 8.85 12.32 16.17
C PHE A 242 9.12 13.84 16.13
N SER A 243 9.39 14.37 14.94
CA SER A 243 9.73 15.78 14.74
C SER A 243 8.54 16.70 15.06
N LEU A 244 7.36 16.40 14.51
CA LEU A 244 6.14 17.19 14.67
C LEU A 244 5.59 17.13 16.10
N ARG A 245 5.60 15.96 16.75
CA ARG A 245 5.16 15.84 18.15
C ARG A 245 6.04 16.66 19.07
N LYS A 246 7.35 16.64 18.85
CA LYS A 246 8.31 17.47 19.60
C LYS A 246 8.05 18.96 19.38
N LEU A 247 7.86 19.39 18.14
CA LEU A 247 7.62 20.79 17.79
C LEU A 247 6.28 21.31 18.35
N MET A 248 5.24 20.48 18.34
CA MET A 248 3.90 20.87 18.76
C MET A 248 3.61 20.64 20.26
N ASN A 249 4.60 20.20 21.04
CA ASN A 249 4.50 19.84 22.46
C ASN A 249 3.39 18.81 22.77
N ILE A 250 3.26 17.82 21.89
CA ILE A 250 2.28 16.73 22.01
C ILE A 250 2.91 15.58 22.76
N SER A 251 2.19 15.02 23.74
CA SER A 251 2.67 13.94 24.60
C SER A 251 2.75 12.58 23.90
#